data_AF-A0A3D6BW68-F1
#
_entry.id   AF-A0A3D6BW68-F1
#
_cell.length_a   1.000
_cell.length_b   1.000
_cell.length_c   1.000
_cell.angle_alpha   90.00
_cell.angle_beta   90.00
_cell.angle_gamma   90.00
#
_symmetry.space_group_name_H-M   'P 1'
#
loop_
_entity.id
_entity.type
_entity.pdbx_description
1 polymer ?
#
loop_
_entity_poly.entity_id
_entity_poly.type
_entity_poly.pdbx_seq_one_letter_code
_entity_poly.pdbx_strand_id
1 'polypeptide(L)'
;MNQTTNTILMIRPVQFRMNEQTAVNNYFQEDLDLKNAVINAKAQEEFDAFVEKLQAVGVHVIVVSDNKELDTPDSVFPNNWVSFHENGDVALYPMFAENRRKERREDILEHIEAQGFTIENIVDYTSAEKEGIFLEGTGSLLLDRVNKKAYCALSARADEDLFIEFCEDFEYTPVIFTAYQTVEGG
;
A
#
# COMPACT_ATOMS: atom_id res chain seq x y z
N MET A 1 5.22 -21.18 -13.94
CA MET A 1 4.79 -19.91 -13.32
C MET A 1 4.22 -20.25 -11.96
N ASN A 2 4.87 -19.79 -10.89
CA ASN A 2 4.28 -19.84 -9.55
C ASN A 2 3.25 -18.71 -9.51
N GLN A 3 1.98 -19.06 -9.42
CA GLN A 3 0.85 -18.12 -9.54
C GLN A 3 0.71 -17.18 -8.32
N THR A 4 1.52 -17.36 -7.28
CA THR A 4 1.51 -16.57 -6.05
C THR A 4 2.93 -16.34 -5.54
N THR A 5 3.18 -15.14 -4.99
CA THR A 5 4.36 -14.91 -4.15
C THR A 5 4.22 -15.77 -2.89
N ASN A 6 5.32 -16.37 -2.44
CA ASN A 6 5.39 -17.01 -1.13
C ASN A 6 5.85 -16.04 -0.04
N THR A 7 6.12 -14.77 -0.39
CA THR A 7 6.66 -13.76 0.50
C THR A 7 5.77 -12.53 0.56
N ILE A 8 5.51 -12.03 1.77
CA ILE A 8 4.68 -10.84 2.02
C ILE A 8 5.45 -9.88 2.93
N LEU A 9 5.51 -8.59 2.54
CA LEU A 9 5.92 -7.50 3.41
C LEU A 9 4.72 -7.05 4.26
N MET A 10 4.90 -6.96 5.57
CA MET A 10 3.91 -6.42 6.49
C MET A 10 4.55 -5.38 7.39
N ILE A 11 3.86 -4.25 7.60
CA ILE A 11 4.33 -3.19 8.49
C ILE A 11 3.59 -3.28 9.81
N ARG A 12 4.33 -3.52 10.90
CA ARG A 12 3.75 -3.60 12.24
C ARG A 12 3.37 -2.19 12.70
N PRO A 13 2.10 -1.93 13.03
CA PRO A 13 1.68 -0.62 13.48
C PRO A 13 2.28 -0.28 14.86
N VAL A 14 2.67 0.98 15.07
CA VAL A 14 3.11 1.50 16.37
C VAL A 14 2.17 2.55 16.96
N GLN A 15 1.34 3.18 16.13
CA GLN A 15 0.30 4.15 16.51
C GLN A 15 -0.95 4.02 15.64
N PHE A 16 -1.53 2.81 15.58
CA PHE A 16 -2.77 2.57 14.86
C PHE A 16 -3.93 3.37 15.46
N ARG A 17 -4.51 4.24 14.65
CA ARG A 17 -5.67 5.08 14.97
C ARG A 17 -6.34 5.54 13.67
N MET A 18 -7.48 6.19 13.78
CA MET A 18 -8.08 6.91 12.66
C MET A 18 -7.10 7.97 12.14
N ASN A 19 -6.88 7.97 10.82
CA ASN A 19 -6.06 8.98 10.17
C ASN A 19 -6.95 10.18 9.78
N GLU A 20 -6.73 11.31 10.42
CA GLU A 20 -7.52 12.53 10.26
C GLU A 20 -7.45 13.08 8.83
N GLN A 21 -6.35 12.85 8.10
CA GLN A 21 -6.18 13.30 6.71
C GLN A 21 -6.87 12.39 5.69
N THR A 22 -7.19 11.14 6.05
CA THR A 22 -7.90 10.20 5.17
C THR A 22 -9.37 10.04 5.54
N ALA A 23 -9.75 10.33 6.79
CA ALA A 23 -11.10 10.21 7.34
C ALA A 23 -12.17 11.00 6.56
N VAL A 24 -11.82 12.18 6.02
CA VAL A 24 -12.75 13.00 5.21
C VAL A 24 -13.29 12.23 3.99
N ASN A 25 -12.52 11.26 3.49
CA ASN A 25 -12.80 10.50 2.27
C ASN A 25 -12.74 8.98 2.48
N ASN A 26 -12.79 8.48 3.73
CA ASN A 26 -12.73 7.05 4.05
C ASN A 26 -13.87 6.65 5.01
N TYR A 27 -14.95 6.11 4.43
CA TYR A 27 -16.17 5.73 5.15
C TYR A 27 -16.03 4.52 6.09
N PHE A 28 -14.86 3.87 6.14
CA PHE A 28 -14.62 2.71 7.00
C PHE A 28 -14.02 3.06 8.38
N GLN A 29 -13.74 4.35 8.65
CA GLN A 29 -13.17 4.78 9.92
C GLN A 29 -14.27 5.19 10.91
N GLU A 30 -14.43 4.44 12.00
CA GLU A 30 -15.38 4.72 13.09
C GLU A 30 -14.67 5.41 14.27
N ASP A 31 -15.36 6.36 14.91
CA ASP A 31 -14.90 7.02 16.13
C ASP A 31 -15.14 6.08 17.33
N LEU A 32 -14.10 5.36 17.73
CA LEU A 32 -14.16 4.45 18.87
C LEU A 32 -13.88 5.23 20.16
N ASP A 33 -14.78 5.13 21.15
CA ASP A 33 -14.65 5.67 22.51
C ASP A 33 -13.57 4.96 23.36
N LEU A 34 -12.53 4.41 22.71
CA LEU A 34 -11.40 3.71 23.29
C LEU A 34 -10.14 4.58 23.20
N LYS A 35 -9.31 4.56 24.23
CA LYS A 35 -8.01 5.25 24.19
C LYS A 35 -7.15 4.65 23.08
N ASN A 36 -6.50 5.50 22.27
CA ASN A 36 -5.60 5.09 21.17
C ASN A 36 -4.59 3.99 21.56
N ALA A 37 -4.09 4.00 22.80
CA ALA A 37 -3.18 2.96 23.29
C ALA A 37 -3.82 1.55 23.34
N VAL A 38 -5.11 1.47 23.70
CA VAL A 38 -5.86 0.20 23.74
C VAL A 38 -6.16 -0.29 22.32
N ILE A 39 -6.53 0.63 21.42
CA ILE A 39 -6.75 0.32 20.00
C ILE A 39 -5.46 -0.22 19.38
N ASN A 40 -4.34 0.47 19.58
CA ASN A 40 -3.06 0.03 19.04
C ASN A 40 -2.61 -1.33 19.62
N ALA A 41 -2.81 -1.58 20.91
CA ALA A 41 -2.50 -2.88 21.50
C ALA A 41 -3.30 -4.01 20.84
N LYS A 42 -4.61 -3.83 20.65
CA LYS A 42 -5.45 -4.81 19.93
C LYS A 42 -5.02 -4.98 18.48
N ALA A 43 -4.74 -3.90 17.77
CA ALA A 43 -4.26 -3.97 16.39
C ALA A 43 -2.93 -4.74 16.28
N GLN A 44 -2.04 -4.60 17.25
CA GLN A 44 -0.80 -5.37 17.32
C GLN A 44 -1.05 -6.86 17.61
N GLU A 45 -1.98 -7.19 18.53
CA GLU A 45 -2.38 -8.58 18.79
C GLU A 45 -2.99 -9.24 17.53
N GLU A 46 -3.86 -8.53 16.83
CA GLU A 46 -4.47 -9.00 15.57
C GLU A 46 -3.43 -9.15 14.45
N PHE A 47 -2.50 -8.20 14.35
CA PHE A 47 -1.38 -8.25 13.42
C PHE A 47 -0.51 -9.49 13.68
N ASP A 48 -0.12 -9.72 14.93
CA ASP A 48 0.69 -10.88 15.32
C ASP A 48 0.00 -12.20 14.98
N ALA A 49 -1.28 -12.33 15.35
CA ALA A 49 -2.07 -13.50 15.03
C ALA A 49 -2.18 -13.73 13.50
N PHE A 50 -2.21 -12.68 12.69
CA PHE A 50 -2.24 -12.80 11.24
C PHE A 50 -0.88 -13.25 10.67
N VAL A 51 0.22 -12.67 11.14
CA VAL A 51 1.58 -13.07 10.79
C VAL A 51 1.81 -14.55 11.12
N GLU A 52 1.44 -14.98 12.34
CA GLU A 52 1.57 -16.38 12.77
C GLU A 52 0.78 -17.33 11.85
N LYS A 53 -0.45 -16.97 11.48
CA LYS A 53 -1.28 -17.78 10.57
C LYS A 53 -0.67 -17.91 9.18
N LEU A 54 -0.13 -16.82 8.62
CA LEU A 54 0.53 -16.83 7.31
C LEU A 54 1.80 -17.71 7.34
N GLN A 55 2.62 -17.54 8.37
CA GLN A 55 3.83 -18.34 8.56
C GLN A 55 3.52 -19.81 8.76
N ALA A 56 2.46 -20.15 9.50
CA ALA A 56 2.03 -21.53 9.73
C ALA A 56 1.63 -22.27 8.45
N VAL A 57 1.19 -21.56 7.41
CA VAL A 57 0.87 -22.15 6.09
C VAL A 57 2.04 -22.06 5.10
N GLY A 58 3.23 -21.66 5.55
CA GLY A 58 4.46 -21.65 4.76
C GLY A 58 4.72 -20.35 3.99
N VAL A 59 3.98 -19.27 4.27
CA VAL A 59 4.28 -17.95 3.71
C VAL A 59 5.44 -17.33 4.49
N HIS A 60 6.47 -16.87 3.79
CA HIS A 60 7.53 -16.06 4.38
C HIS A 60 7.01 -14.64 4.61
N VAL A 61 7.02 -14.17 5.86
CA VAL A 61 6.52 -12.83 6.19
C VAL A 61 7.69 -11.98 6.66
N ILE A 62 7.96 -10.90 5.94
CA ILE A 62 8.94 -9.88 6.29
C ILE A 62 8.19 -8.81 7.09
N VAL A 63 8.47 -8.73 8.40
CA VAL A 63 7.84 -7.77 9.29
C VAL A 63 8.80 -6.62 9.56
N VAL A 64 8.38 -5.39 9.23
CA VAL A 64 9.10 -4.17 9.61
C VAL A 64 8.23 -3.33 10.53
N SER A 65 8.79 -2.80 11.62
CA SER A 65 8.04 -1.92 12.52
C SER A 65 7.92 -0.51 11.97
N ASP A 66 6.74 0.09 12.11
CA ASP A 66 6.54 1.50 11.83
C ASP A 66 7.37 2.39 12.80
N ASN A 67 7.60 3.65 12.42
CA ASN A 67 8.31 4.63 13.23
C ASN A 67 7.33 5.64 13.86
N LYS A 68 7.26 5.61 15.20
CA LYS A 68 6.39 6.48 16.00
C LYS A 68 6.62 7.98 15.74
N GLU A 69 7.82 8.37 15.32
CA GLU A 69 8.17 9.77 15.08
C GLU A 69 7.60 10.31 13.76
N LEU A 70 7.22 9.43 12.82
CA LEU A 70 6.71 9.81 11.50
C LEU A 70 5.23 10.21 11.51
N ASP A 71 4.48 9.76 12.51
CA ASP A 71 3.04 9.96 12.64
C ASP A 71 2.24 9.45 11.43
N THR A 72 2.44 8.18 11.10
CA THR A 72 1.89 7.47 9.93
C THR A 72 0.89 6.38 10.34
N PRO A 73 -0.34 6.73 10.77
CA PRO A 73 -1.31 5.76 11.29
C PRO A 73 -1.75 4.68 10.28
N ASP A 74 -1.63 4.94 8.97
CA ASP A 74 -2.00 4.02 7.88
C ASP A 74 -0.80 3.20 7.33
N SER A 75 0.38 3.28 7.96
CA SER A 75 1.63 2.60 7.53
C SER A 75 1.50 1.08 7.40
N VAL A 76 0.53 0.48 8.08
CA VAL A 76 0.16 -0.94 8.00
C VAL A 76 -0.24 -1.38 6.58
N PHE A 77 -0.53 -0.44 5.68
CA PHE A 77 -0.88 -0.66 4.27
C PHE A 77 0.25 -0.23 3.32
N PRO A 78 1.41 -0.93 3.30
CA PRO A 78 2.54 -0.56 2.44
C PRO A 78 2.20 -0.67 0.95
N ASN A 79 1.19 -1.48 0.64
CA ASN A 79 0.73 -1.76 -0.72
C ASN A 79 0.16 -0.54 -1.46
N ASN A 80 -0.05 0.59 -0.76
CA ASN A 80 -0.43 1.86 -1.39
C ASN A 80 0.76 2.66 -1.90
N TRP A 81 1.91 2.60 -1.23
CA TRP A 81 3.06 3.43 -1.57
C TRP A 81 4.14 2.66 -2.35
N VAL A 82 4.12 1.32 -2.34
CA VAL A 82 5.07 0.48 -3.09
C VAL A 82 4.47 -0.78 -3.69
N SER A 83 5.00 -1.19 -4.85
CA SER A 83 4.86 -2.54 -5.39
C SER A 83 6.21 -3.13 -5.82
N PHE A 84 6.31 -4.46 -5.73
CA PHE A 84 7.49 -5.23 -6.13
C PHE A 84 7.16 -6.13 -7.32
N HIS A 85 8.10 -6.26 -8.25
CA HIS A 85 7.91 -6.95 -9.53
C HIS A 85 8.94 -8.08 -9.72
N GLU A 86 8.58 -9.11 -10.47
CA GLU A 86 9.36 -10.36 -10.62
C GLU A 86 10.75 -10.11 -11.25
N ASN A 87 10.89 -9.05 -12.05
CA ASN A 87 12.14 -8.63 -12.67
C ASN A 87 13.05 -7.79 -11.74
N GLY A 88 12.67 -7.59 -10.47
CA GLY A 88 13.41 -6.78 -9.51
C GLY A 88 13.04 -5.30 -9.52
N ASP A 89 12.10 -4.87 -10.35
CA ASP A 89 11.65 -3.48 -10.35
C ASP A 89 10.74 -3.19 -9.14
N VAL A 90 10.88 -1.98 -8.62
CA VAL A 90 10.07 -1.43 -7.53
C VAL A 90 9.40 -0.15 -8.01
N ALA A 91 8.08 -0.05 -7.85
CA ALA A 91 7.35 1.21 -8.09
C ALA A 91 7.18 1.96 -6.77
N LEU A 92 7.47 3.26 -6.74
CA LEU A 92 7.12 4.16 -5.64
C LEU A 92 5.98 5.08 -6.08
N TYR A 93 4.91 5.06 -5.30
CA TYR A 93 3.64 5.68 -5.67
C TYR A 93 3.42 7.05 -4.99
N PRO A 94 2.84 8.03 -5.72
CA PRO A 94 2.45 9.32 -5.16
C PRO A 94 1.17 9.17 -4.34
N MET A 95 1.21 9.67 -3.10
CA MET A 95 0.16 9.51 -2.11
C MET A 95 -0.64 10.80 -1.93
N PHE A 96 -1.97 10.67 -1.92
CA PHE A 96 -2.89 11.82 -1.81
C PHE A 96 -2.70 12.53 -0.47
N ALA A 97 -2.79 11.78 0.64
CA ALA A 97 -2.62 12.31 1.98
C ALA A 97 -1.14 12.57 2.30
N GLU A 98 -0.83 13.78 2.77
CA GLU A 98 0.55 14.22 3.01
C GLU A 98 1.27 13.40 4.09
N ASN A 99 0.57 13.01 5.16
CA ASN A 99 1.18 12.19 6.20
C ASN A 99 1.58 10.81 5.66
N ARG A 100 0.80 10.24 4.75
CA ARG A 100 1.09 8.94 4.13
C ARG A 100 2.33 8.95 3.24
N ARG A 101 2.75 10.12 2.73
CA ARG A 101 4.01 10.26 1.97
C ARG A 101 5.25 9.87 2.79
N LYS A 102 5.16 10.01 4.11
CA LYS A 102 6.23 9.62 5.06
C LYS A 102 6.30 8.11 5.30
N GLU A 103 5.32 7.33 4.84
CA GLU A 103 5.34 5.87 4.91
C GLU A 103 6.42 5.28 3.98
N ARG A 104 6.78 6.01 2.90
CA ARG A 104 7.86 5.65 2.00
C ARG A 104 9.21 5.75 2.72
N ARG A 105 9.80 4.59 2.97
CA ARG A 105 10.97 4.44 3.83
C ARG A 105 12.05 3.61 3.13
N GLU A 106 13.21 4.22 2.93
CA GLU A 106 14.39 3.57 2.32
C GLU A 106 14.85 2.37 3.15
N ASP A 107 14.80 2.46 4.48
CA ASP A 107 15.20 1.38 5.38
C ASP A 107 14.35 0.09 5.21
N ILE A 108 13.11 0.21 4.69
CA ILE A 108 12.29 -0.95 4.34
C ILE A 108 12.85 -1.65 3.10
N LEU A 109 13.29 -0.89 2.09
CA LEU A 109 13.88 -1.45 0.87
C LEU A 109 15.21 -2.15 1.18
N GLU A 110 16.08 -1.50 1.97
CA GLU A 110 17.33 -2.10 2.46
C GLU A 110 17.09 -3.39 3.23
N HIS A 111 16.04 -3.42 4.08
CA HIS A 111 15.69 -4.62 4.83
C HIS A 111 15.25 -5.76 3.92
N ILE A 112 14.49 -5.47 2.85
CA ILE A 112 14.07 -6.45 1.85
C ILE A 112 15.27 -7.02 1.09
N GLU A 113 16.22 -6.17 0.68
CA GLU A 113 17.46 -6.64 0.06
C GLU A 113 18.29 -7.51 1.01
N ALA A 114 18.34 -7.16 2.30
CA ALA A 114 19.00 -7.96 3.32
C ALA A 114 18.33 -9.34 3.55
N GLN A 115 17.05 -9.51 3.17
CA GLN A 115 16.37 -10.82 3.13
C GLN A 115 16.71 -11.63 1.87
N GLY A 116 17.55 -11.11 0.97
CA GLY A 116 18.02 -11.81 -0.23
C GLY A 116 17.18 -11.55 -1.49
N PHE A 117 16.29 -10.55 -1.47
CA PHE A 117 15.63 -10.04 -2.67
C PHE A 117 16.55 -9.06 -3.40
N THR A 118 16.35 -8.91 -4.70
CA THR A 118 17.13 -7.97 -5.52
C THR A 118 16.23 -6.86 -6.00
N ILE A 119 16.67 -5.62 -5.78
CA ILE A 119 16.05 -4.42 -6.36
C ILE A 119 16.95 -3.98 -7.52
N GLU A 120 16.46 -4.13 -8.75
CA GLU A 120 17.20 -3.79 -9.96
C GLU A 120 16.99 -2.32 -10.34
N ASN A 121 15.73 -1.87 -10.30
CA ASN A 121 15.36 -0.49 -10.61
C ASN A 121 14.27 0.00 -9.66
N ILE A 122 14.28 1.31 -9.43
CA ILE A 122 13.20 2.02 -8.74
C ILE A 122 12.56 2.98 -9.73
N VAL A 123 11.30 2.74 -10.05
CA VAL A 123 10.47 3.64 -10.85
C VAL A 123 9.70 4.55 -9.89
N ASP A 124 10.11 5.81 -9.81
CA ASP A 124 9.64 6.76 -8.80
C ASP A 124 8.67 7.80 -9.38
N TYR A 125 7.38 7.60 -9.09
CA TYR A 125 6.30 8.50 -9.50
C TYR A 125 5.99 9.60 -8.47
N THR A 126 6.73 9.68 -7.36
CA THR A 126 6.40 10.60 -6.25
C THR A 126 6.49 12.07 -6.63
N SER A 127 7.20 12.42 -7.70
CA SER A 127 7.29 13.80 -8.19
C SER A 127 5.94 14.38 -8.63
N ALA A 128 5.01 13.52 -9.07
CA ALA A 128 3.64 13.87 -9.47
C ALA A 128 2.82 14.53 -8.33
N GLU A 129 3.18 14.27 -7.06
CA GLU A 129 2.54 14.87 -5.89
C GLU A 129 2.62 16.42 -5.90
N LYS A 130 3.65 16.98 -6.54
CA LYS A 130 3.84 18.44 -6.69
C LYS A 130 2.79 19.08 -7.60
N GLU A 131 2.19 18.27 -8.46
CA GLU A 131 1.17 18.69 -9.44
C GLU A 131 -0.24 18.27 -8.99
N GLY A 132 -0.37 17.65 -7.80
CA GLY A 132 -1.65 17.16 -7.30
C GLY A 132 -2.15 15.90 -8.02
N ILE A 133 -1.24 15.15 -8.65
CA ILE A 133 -1.51 13.90 -9.35
C ILE A 133 -1.10 12.74 -8.45
N PHE A 134 -1.96 11.71 -8.35
CA PHE A 134 -1.82 10.62 -7.38
C PHE A 134 -2.16 9.27 -7.99
N LEU A 135 -1.55 8.22 -7.45
CA LEU A 135 -1.77 6.84 -7.85
C LEU A 135 -1.43 5.93 -6.67
N GLU A 136 -2.36 5.70 -5.74
CA GLU A 136 -2.11 4.97 -4.48
C GLU A 136 -2.03 3.44 -4.63
N GLY A 137 -1.10 2.98 -5.47
CA GLY A 137 -0.71 1.58 -5.63
C GLY A 137 -1.89 0.63 -5.69
N THR A 138 -1.80 -0.51 -5.00
CA THR A 138 -2.88 -1.50 -4.99
C THR A 138 -4.12 -1.11 -4.16
N GLY A 139 -4.15 0.10 -3.60
CA GLY A 139 -5.40 0.70 -3.11
C GLY A 139 -6.33 1.12 -4.23
N SER A 140 -5.78 1.38 -5.41
CA SER A 140 -6.54 1.75 -6.61
C SER A 140 -6.29 0.84 -7.80
N LEU A 141 -5.29 -0.05 -7.69
CA LEU A 141 -4.80 -0.91 -8.77
C LEU A 141 -4.93 -2.40 -8.43
N LEU A 142 -5.28 -3.20 -9.42
CA LEU A 142 -5.17 -4.66 -9.37
C LEU A 142 -4.35 -5.16 -10.56
N LEU A 143 -3.25 -5.87 -10.28
CA LEU A 143 -2.32 -6.36 -11.28
C LEU A 143 -2.61 -7.82 -11.62
N ASP A 144 -3.16 -8.07 -12.80
CA ASP A 144 -3.21 -9.40 -13.40
C ASP A 144 -1.87 -9.68 -14.08
N ARG A 145 -0.96 -10.25 -13.29
CA ARG A 145 0.42 -10.54 -13.71
C ARG A 145 0.50 -11.60 -14.81
N VAL A 146 -0.49 -12.50 -14.91
CA VAL A 146 -0.52 -13.59 -15.90
C VAL A 146 -0.95 -13.06 -17.26
N ASN A 147 -2.02 -12.27 -17.30
CA ASN A 147 -2.54 -11.73 -18.55
C ASN A 147 -1.95 -10.37 -18.91
N LYS A 148 -1.03 -9.85 -18.07
CA LYS A 148 -0.43 -8.53 -18.21
C LYS A 148 -1.49 -7.45 -18.37
N LYS A 149 -2.48 -7.45 -17.47
CA LYS A 149 -3.48 -6.38 -17.35
C LYS A 149 -3.37 -5.69 -16.01
N ALA A 150 -3.54 -4.37 -16.01
CA ALA A 150 -3.71 -3.62 -14.78
C ALA A 150 -5.11 -3.01 -14.77
N TYR A 151 -5.83 -3.19 -13.67
CA TYR A 151 -7.18 -2.67 -13.50
C TYR A 151 -7.13 -1.48 -12.55
N CYS A 152 -7.67 -0.33 -12.96
CA CYS A 152 -7.66 0.89 -12.16
C CYS A 152 -9.05 1.48 -12.02
N ALA A 153 -9.48 1.70 -10.78
CA ALA A 153 -10.69 2.46 -10.46
C ALA A 153 -10.32 3.95 -10.30
N LEU A 154 -10.77 4.79 -11.24
CA LEU A 154 -10.45 6.23 -11.19
C LEU A 154 -11.04 6.90 -9.95
N SER A 155 -10.24 7.75 -9.31
CA SER A 155 -10.64 8.53 -8.13
C SER A 155 -9.67 9.69 -7.90
N ALA A 156 -9.89 10.50 -6.86
CA ALA A 156 -8.92 11.50 -6.43
C ALA A 156 -7.55 10.91 -6.02
N ARG A 157 -7.45 9.59 -5.85
CA ARG A 157 -6.23 8.86 -5.47
C ARG A 157 -5.62 8.07 -6.64
N ALA A 158 -6.23 8.13 -7.82
CA ALA A 158 -5.81 7.37 -8.99
C ALA A 158 -6.13 8.14 -10.26
N ASP A 159 -5.10 8.85 -10.75
CA ASP A 159 -5.10 9.60 -11.98
C ASP A 159 -4.98 8.67 -13.20
N GLU A 160 -5.70 9.00 -14.28
CA GLU A 160 -5.74 8.20 -15.50
C GLU A 160 -4.42 8.24 -16.26
N ASP A 161 -3.81 9.42 -16.44
CA ASP A 161 -2.60 9.59 -17.24
C ASP A 161 -1.41 8.92 -16.54
N LEU A 162 -1.27 9.13 -15.23
CA LEU A 162 -0.21 8.47 -14.44
C LEU A 162 -0.39 6.95 -14.37
N PHE A 163 -1.63 6.45 -14.38
CA PHE A 163 -1.89 5.02 -14.47
C PHE A 163 -1.49 4.44 -15.84
N ILE A 164 -1.73 5.18 -16.93
CA ILE A 164 -1.29 4.79 -18.27
C ILE A 164 0.24 4.74 -18.32
N GLU A 165 0.93 5.75 -17.79
CA GLU A 165 2.40 5.78 -17.68
C GLU A 165 2.93 4.55 -16.91
N PHE A 166 2.34 4.24 -15.75
CA PHE A 166 2.65 3.02 -15.00
C PHE A 166 2.46 1.74 -15.85
N CYS A 167 1.41 1.67 -16.65
CA CYS A 167 1.17 0.52 -17.53
C CYS A 167 2.21 0.41 -18.64
N GLU A 168 2.68 1.54 -19.19
CA GLU A 168 3.73 1.58 -20.20
C GLU A 168 5.07 1.12 -19.62
N ASP A 169 5.47 1.64 -18.46
CA ASP A 169 6.74 1.29 -17.80
C ASP A 169 6.80 -0.18 -17.38
N PHE A 170 5.69 -0.74 -16.90
CA PHE A 170 5.63 -2.11 -16.38
C PHE A 170 5.02 -3.14 -17.35
N GLU A 171 4.82 -2.76 -18.61
CA GLU A 171 4.30 -3.60 -19.70
C GLU A 171 2.93 -4.25 -19.39
N TYR A 172 2.00 -3.47 -18.81
CA TYR A 172 0.61 -3.87 -18.60
C TYR A 172 -0.33 -3.26 -19.65
N THR A 173 -1.37 -3.99 -20.02
CA THR A 173 -2.52 -3.43 -20.74
C THR A 173 -3.46 -2.75 -19.74
N PRO A 174 -3.75 -1.45 -19.87
CA PRO A 174 -4.62 -0.74 -18.94
C PRO A 174 -6.09 -1.15 -19.10
N VAL A 175 -6.78 -1.31 -17.97
CA VAL A 175 -8.23 -1.50 -17.88
C VAL A 175 -8.78 -0.50 -16.86
N ILE A 176 -9.30 0.61 -17.38
CA ILE A 176 -9.79 1.74 -16.59
C ILE A 176 -11.30 1.60 -16.39
N PHE A 177 -11.78 1.86 -15.18
CA PHE A 177 -13.21 1.87 -14.88
C PHE A 177 -13.57 2.88 -13.79
N THR A 178 -14.85 3.21 -13.71
CA THR A 178 -15.43 3.97 -12.59
C THR A 178 -16.22 3.02 -11.70
N ALA A 179 -15.93 3.03 -10.41
CA ALA A 179 -16.69 2.30 -9.40
C ALA A 179 -17.72 3.21 -8.75
N TYR A 180 -18.91 2.69 -8.46
CA TYR A 180 -19.97 3.41 -7.76
C TYR A 180 -20.28 2.70 -6.45
N GLN A 181 -20.32 3.44 -5.34
CA GLN A 181 -20.80 2.94 -4.06
C GLN A 181 -22.19 3.51 -3.81
N THR A 182 -23.19 2.65 -3.70
CA THR A 182 -24.51 3.04 -3.20
C THR A 182 -24.43 3.14 -1.67
N VAL A 183 -24.57 4.34 -1.13
CA VAL A 183 -24.76 4.56 0.30
C VAL A 183 -26.26 4.74 0.51
N GLU A 184 -26.91 3.86 1.29
CA GLU A 184 -28.32 4.06 1.63
C GLU A 184 -28.47 5.38 2.43
N GLY A 185 -29.22 6.35 1.87
CA GLY A 185 -29.54 7.61 2.56
C GLY A 185 -29.23 8.93 1.84
N GLY A 186 -29.02 8.93 0.52
CA GLY A 186 -28.93 10.17 -0.29
C GLY A 186 -30.28 10.72 -0.76
#